data_AF-A0AA95LTN2-F1
#
_entry.id   AF-A0AA95LTN2-F1
#
_cell.length_a   1.000
_cell.length_b   1.000
_cell.length_c   1.000
_cell.angle_alpha   90.00
_cell.angle_beta   90.00
_cell.angle_gamma   90.00
#
_symmetry.space_group_name_H-M   'P 1'
#
loop_
_entity.id
_entity.type
_entity.pdbx_description
1 polymer ?
#
loop_
_entity_poly.entity_id
_entity_poly.type
_entity_poly.pdbx_seq_one_letter_code
_entity_poly.pdbx_strand_id
1 'polypeptide(L)' 'MPEVKCSVSNCSFWGQGNFCQASSIIVQPDAQETGSNTNDSYTSAVLTNETLESSVATSVETCCHTFKPKY' A
#
# COMPACT_ATOMS: atom_id res chain seq x y z
N MET A 1 -16.46 4.85 7.88
CA MET A 1 -15.33 5.29 7.03
C MET A 1 -14.12 4.46 7.41
N PRO A 2 -13.30 3.98 6.46
CA PRO A 2 -12.07 3.28 6.79
C PRO A 2 -11.09 4.24 7.49
N GLU A 3 -10.48 3.77 8.58
CA GLU A 3 -9.43 4.50 9.30
C GLU A 3 -8.06 4.00 8.85
N VAL A 4 -7.35 4.80 8.05
CA VAL A 4 -5.97 4.49 7.64
C VAL A 4 -5.01 5.24 8.54
N LYS A 5 -4.05 4.52 9.15
CA LYS A 5 -3.04 5.10 10.03
C LYS A 5 -1.65 4.87 9.46
N CYS A 6 -0.79 5.87 9.55
CA CYS A 6 0.62 5.71 9.28
C CYS A 6 1.33 5.22 10.55
N SER A 7 2.27 4.29 10.39
CA SER A 7 3.18 3.87 11.47
C SER A 7 4.50 4.66 11.47
N VAL A 8 4.84 5.30 10.34
CA VAL A 8 6.10 6.04 10.13
C VAL A 8 5.91 7.56 9.97
N SER A 9 6.53 8.35 10.86
CA SER A 9 6.35 9.81 10.94
C SER A 9 7.00 10.62 9.81
N ASN A 10 7.92 10.01 9.07
CA ASN A 10 8.59 10.59 7.90
C ASN A 10 7.75 10.51 6.62
N CYS A 11 6.51 9.99 6.68
CA CYS A 11 5.57 10.03 5.56
C CYS A 11 4.98 11.44 5.38
N SER A 12 4.96 11.94 4.15
CA SER A 12 4.36 13.23 3.75
C SER A 12 2.88 13.33 4.08
N PHE A 13 2.18 12.20 4.09
CA PHE A 13 0.75 12.15 4.39
C PHE A 13 0.44 11.94 5.89
N TRP A 14 1.46 11.99 6.75
CA TRP A 14 1.26 11.85 8.19
C TRP A 14 0.48 13.05 8.76
N GLY A 15 -0.71 12.78 9.28
CA GLY A 15 -1.58 13.76 9.93
C GLY A 15 -1.61 13.65 11.46
N GLN A 16 -2.50 14.43 12.07
CA GLN A 16 -2.76 14.39 13.51
C GLN A 16 -3.23 12.98 13.93
N GLY A 17 -2.77 12.49 15.10
CA GLY A 17 -3.20 11.19 15.63
C GLY A 17 -2.77 9.99 14.79
N ASN A 18 -1.72 10.13 13.98
CA ASN A 18 -1.20 9.13 13.04
C ASN A 18 -2.17 8.81 11.89
N PHE A 19 -3.22 9.61 11.69
CA PHE A 19 -4.12 9.42 10.57
C PHE A 19 -3.41 9.73 9.24
N CYS A 20 -3.50 8.81 8.29
CA CYS A 20 -2.99 8.99 6.94
C CYS A 20 -3.91 9.93 6.17
N GLN A 21 -3.35 10.98 5.57
CA GLN A 21 -4.07 11.98 4.77
C GLN A 21 -3.89 11.79 3.26
N ALA A 22 -3.46 10.59 2.82
CA ALA A 22 -3.34 10.29 1.40
C ALA A 22 -4.73 10.26 0.74
N SER A 23 -4.83 10.78 -0.49
CA SER A 23 -6.06 10.75 -1.28
C SER A 23 -6.42 9.36 -1.81
N SER A 24 -5.44 8.47 -1.88
CA SER A 24 -5.57 7.11 -2.38
C SER A 24 -4.59 6.18 -1.64
N ILE A 25 -4.95 4.90 -1.59
CA ILE A 25 -4.10 3.84 -1.05
C ILE A 25 -3.95 2.74 -2.09
N ILE A 26 -2.76 2.16 -2.17
CA ILE A 26 -2.50 0.97 -2.99
C ILE A 26 -2.38 -0.21 -2.04
N VAL A 27 -3.23 -1.22 -2.21
CA VAL A 27 -3.16 -2.47 -1.46
C VAL A 27 -2.69 -3.54 -2.42
N GLN A 28 -1.58 -4.18 -2.09
CA GLN A 28 -1.02 -5.27 -2.89
C GLN A 28 -0.55 -6.40 -1.96
N PRO A 29 -0.32 -7.60 -2.50
CA PRO A 29 0.28 -8.68 -1.73
C PRO A 29 1.64 -8.28 -1.16
N ASP A 30 1.97 -8.77 0.03
CA ASP A 30 3.28 -8.50 0.61
C ASP A 30 4.38 -9.16 -0.24
N ALA A 31 5.50 -8.45 -0.41
CA ALA A 31 6.62 -8.91 -1.23
C ALA A 31 7.21 -10.25 -0.75
N GLN A 32 7.09 -10.53 0.56
CA GLN A 32 7.50 -11.81 1.13
C GLN A 32 6.61 -12.97 0.68
N GLU A 33 5.34 -12.71 0.38
CA GLU A 33 4.36 -13.74 0.02
C GLU A 33 4.34 -14.01 -1.50
N THR A 34 4.69 -13.03 -2.33
CA THR A 34 4.62 -13.15 -3.80
C THR A 34 5.95 -13.14 -4.55
N GLY A 35 7.08 -12.96 -3.85
CA GLY A 35 8.42 -12.91 -4.44
C GLY A 35 8.72 -11.56 -5.13
N SER A 36 9.98 -11.11 -5.06
CA SER A 36 10.40 -9.71 -5.35
C SER A 36 9.99 -9.12 -6.70
N ASN A 37 9.70 -9.94 -7.72
CA ASN A 37 9.41 -9.46 -9.08
C ASN A 37 7.93 -9.08 -9.30
N THR A 38 7.04 -9.37 -8.36
CA THR A 38 5.59 -9.18 -8.54
C THR A 38 5.09 -7.81 -8.09
N ASN A 39 5.83 -7.12 -7.22
CA ASN A 39 5.46 -5.78 -6.72
C ASN A 39 5.33 -4.74 -7.84
N ASP A 40 6.24 -4.75 -8.81
CA ASP A 40 6.17 -3.85 -9.95
C ASP A 40 4.92 -4.12 -10.80
N SER A 41 4.51 -5.39 -10.92
CA SER A 41 3.31 -5.79 -11.66
C SER A 41 2.03 -5.25 -11.02
N TYR A 42 1.89 -5.36 -9.69
CA TYR A 42 0.73 -4.81 -8.99
C TYR A 42 0.71 -3.28 -9.02
N THR A 43 1.86 -2.63 -8.86
CA THR A 43 1.95 -1.17 -8.94
C THR A 43 1.59 -0.68 -10.35
N SER A 44 2.07 -1.35 -11.39
CA SER A 44 1.70 -1.06 -12.78
C SER A 44 0.22 -1.29 -13.06
N ALA A 45 -0.36 -2.39 -12.60
CA ALA A 45 -1.78 -2.70 -12.77
C ALA A 45 -2.68 -1.61 -12.17
N VAL A 46 -2.30 -1.07 -11.02
CA VAL A 46 -3.03 0.05 -10.39
C VAL A 46 -2.97 1.32 -11.25
N LEU A 47 -1.84 1.58 -11.91
CA LEU A 47 -1.67 2.73 -12.82
C LEU A 47 -2.43 2.55 -14.15
N THR A 48 -2.63 1.31 -14.60
CA THR A 48 -3.35 0.96 -15.84
C THR A 48 -4.83 0.65 -15.60
N ASN A 49 -5.31 0.75 -14.36
CA ASN A 49 -6.66 0.33 -13.95
C ASN A 49 -6.96 -1.15 -14.23
N GLU A 50 -5.93 -1.99 -14.25
CA GLU A 50 -6.04 -3.43 -14.38
C GLU A 50 -6.15 -4.10 -13.01
N THR A 51 -6.93 -5.17 -12.93
CA THR A 51 -7.04 -6.02 -11.74
C THR A 51 -6.19 -7.27 -11.94
N LEU A 52 -5.26 -7.50 -11.01
CA LEU A 52 -4.48 -8.73 -10.94
C LEU A 52 -5.00 -9.59 -9.79
N GLU A 53 -5.27 -10.85 -10.08
CA GLU A 53 -5.59 -11.85 -9.05
C GLU A 53 -4.33 -12.20 -8.27
N SER A 54 -4.44 -12.19 -6.94
CA SER A 54 -3.38 -12.65 -6.04
C SER A 54 -3.80 -13.95 -5.35
N SER A 55 -2.81 -14.77 -4.99
CA SER A 55 -3.01 -16.00 -4.22
C SER A 55 -3.18 -15.78 -2.71
N VAL A 56 -3.02 -14.55 -2.23
CA VAL A 56 -3.14 -14.20 -0.81
C VAL A 56 -4.57 -14.35 -0.31
N ALA A 57 -4.74 -14.95 0.88
CA ALA A 57 -6.06 -15.29 1.41
C ALA A 57 -6.42 -14.44 2.65
N THR A 58 -5.44 -13.81 3.28
CA THR A 58 -5.59 -13.09 4.54
C THR A 58 -4.99 -11.69 4.46
N SER A 59 -5.46 -10.78 5.32
CA SER A 59 -5.01 -9.39 5.31
C SER A 59 -3.56 -9.21 5.75
N VAL A 60 -2.99 -10.16 6.51
CA VAL A 60 -1.58 -10.11 6.92
C VAL A 60 -0.62 -10.37 5.75
N GLU A 61 -1.11 -11.02 4.69
CA GLU A 61 -0.38 -11.27 3.46
C GLU A 61 -0.48 -10.08 2.47
N THR A 62 -1.00 -8.93 2.92
CA THR A 62 -1.14 -7.72 2.10
C THR A 62 -0.43 -6.53 2.73
N CYS A 63 0.10 -5.65 1.90
CA CYS A 63 0.77 -4.42 2.30
C CYS A 63 0.12 -3.19 1.63
N CYS A 64 0.04 -2.09 2.39
CA CYS A 64 -0.49 -0.82 1.93
C CYS A 64 0.67 0.12 1.54
N HIS A 65 0.79 0.43 0.25
CA HIS A 65 1.78 1.39 -0.25
C HIS A 65 1.15 2.78 -0.35
N THR A 66 1.40 3.60 0.67
CA THR A 66 1.03 5.02 0.70
C THR A 66 2.20 5.91 1.11
N PHE A 67 3.37 5.34 1.36
CA PHE A 67 4.51 6.10 1.86
C PHE A 67 5.03 7.06 0.77
N LYS A 68 5.11 8.34 1.11
CA LYS A 68 5.82 9.35 0.33
C LYS A 68 6.81 10.05 1.26
N PRO A 69 8.10 10.12 0.92
CA PRO A 69 9.07 10.81 1.78
C PRO A 69 8.72 12.30 1.92
N LYS A 70 8.98 12.86 3.10
CA LYS A 70 8.85 14.31 3.38
C LYS A 70 10.03 15.13 2.87
N TYR A 71 11.22 14.53 2.81
CA TYR A 71 12.50 15.16 2.53
C TYR A 71 13.31 14.30 1.56
#